data_AF-M1W0C8-F1
#
_entry.id   AF-M1W0C8-F1
#
_cell.length_a   1.000
_cell.length_b   1.000
_cell.length_c   1.000
_cell.angle_alpha   90.00
_cell.angle_beta   90.00
_cell.angle_gamma   90.00
#
_symmetry.space_group_name_H-M   'P 1'
#
loop_
_entity.id
_entity.type
_entity.pdbx_description
1 polymer ?
#
loop_
_entity_poly.entity_id
_entity_poly.type
_entity_poly.pdbx_seq_one_letter_code
_entity_poly.pdbx_strand_id
1 'polypeptide(L)'
;MEGRQEGDYYYVDIDDRLNERYGIVHKLGHGTFSTIWLAIDEETRKYVAIKVEIAQSDGSEGDVLTDISQSLANSNISNDKKLLIPTLLDRFEISGPEGTHPCLVTLPARHNLKNAQYNASTELFQLDVARSLAAQLAIAVSIVHEKGYAHGDIHLRNILLQLPSSLDDLSVEKLYETYGKPERRLVEPPKWAESETASTDLSAPTYSVATVCLSVPGHEITLAEAKLTLSDFGTAFRPADKSRYASYADLELRPPEASFEPETPLDFASDIWSLGCAIFEILGNRPLIDGGPTIDDGDFERPGEITVRQVELSGRMPSAWWRRWKERQKWYTEEGRPLLHANRTWPWERRLEEWVQAPRQTSGMETLAEDELAAVLKLLRDMFAWRPSDRPNISKVLSSDWMTRWALPAYQEGLKEQKDLKEPRDLEAHTE
;
A
#
# COMPACT_ATOMS: atom_id res chain seq x y z
N MET A 1 18.27 1.95 -11.23
CA MET A 1 19.05 1.95 -9.97
C MET A 1 20.43 2.48 -10.29
N GLU A 2 20.79 3.65 -9.77
CA GLU A 2 22.17 4.15 -9.73
C GLU A 2 22.39 4.75 -8.34
N GLY A 3 23.32 4.18 -7.56
CA GLY A 3 24.01 4.86 -6.47
C GLY A 3 23.45 4.81 -5.05
N ARG A 4 23.16 3.64 -4.45
CA ARG A 4 22.98 3.56 -2.98
C ARG A 4 23.69 2.35 -2.37
N GLN A 5 24.51 2.60 -1.35
CA GLN A 5 25.32 1.62 -0.63
C GLN A 5 24.56 1.04 0.56
N GLU A 6 24.90 -0.18 0.97
CA GLU A 6 24.36 -0.88 2.15
C GLU A 6 24.62 -0.13 3.49
N GLY A 7 25.37 0.97 3.47
CA GLY A 7 25.75 1.79 4.62
C GLY A 7 24.76 2.88 5.05
N ASP A 8 23.52 2.94 4.53
CA ASP A 8 22.58 3.99 4.95
C ASP A 8 21.65 3.54 6.10
N TYR A 9 21.59 2.24 6.39
CA TYR A 9 20.68 1.66 7.38
C TYR A 9 21.31 1.55 8.77
N TYR A 10 20.49 1.78 9.80
CA TYR A 10 20.87 1.40 11.16
C TYR A 10 20.67 -0.10 11.36
N TYR A 11 21.69 -0.78 11.87
CA TYR A 11 21.58 -2.20 12.20
C TYR A 11 20.84 -2.41 13.53
N VAL A 12 19.78 -3.20 13.47
CA VAL A 12 18.99 -3.63 14.63
C VAL A 12 18.98 -5.16 14.64
N ASP A 13 19.13 -5.76 15.81
CA ASP A 13 19.00 -7.20 16.03
C ASP A 13 17.92 -7.52 17.07
N ILE A 14 17.55 -8.80 17.13
CA ILE A 14 16.66 -9.33 18.16
C ILE A 14 17.30 -9.16 19.54
N ASP A 15 16.47 -8.83 20.53
CA ASP A 15 16.86 -8.53 21.91
C ASP A 15 17.59 -7.19 22.11
N ASP A 16 17.83 -6.41 21.05
CA ASP A 16 18.27 -5.03 21.18
C ASP A 16 17.26 -4.21 21.98
N ARG A 17 17.76 -3.16 22.65
CA ARG A 17 16.94 -2.21 23.38
C ARG A 17 17.12 -0.81 22.79
N LEU A 18 16.12 -0.35 22.05
CA LEU A 18 16.14 0.98 21.45
C LEU A 18 15.58 2.03 22.42
N ASN A 19 16.22 3.21 22.45
CA ASN A 19 15.86 4.33 23.32
C ASN A 19 15.70 3.95 24.81
N GLU A 20 16.50 2.98 25.28
CA GLU A 20 16.47 2.43 26.65
C GLU A 20 15.09 1.87 27.10
N ARG A 21 14.13 1.73 26.19
CA ARG A 21 12.72 1.45 26.48
C ARG A 21 12.11 0.35 25.63
N TYR A 22 12.52 0.24 24.37
CA TYR A 22 11.85 -0.64 23.41
C TYR A 22 12.68 -1.90 23.17
N GLY A 23 12.22 -3.03 23.71
CA GLY A 23 12.87 -4.33 23.51
C GLY A 23 12.45 -4.97 22.18
N ILE A 24 13.40 -5.22 21.29
CA ILE A 24 13.15 -5.76 19.94
C ILE A 24 12.78 -7.25 20.00
N VAL A 25 11.64 -7.58 19.42
CA VAL A 25 11.05 -8.93 19.42
C VAL A 25 11.12 -9.60 18.06
N HIS A 26 10.80 -8.88 16.98
CA HIS A 26 10.83 -9.46 15.64
C HIS A 26 11.02 -8.38 14.58
N LYS A 27 11.56 -8.73 13.41
CA LYS A 27 11.49 -7.87 12.23
C LYS A 27 10.12 -8.00 11.55
N LEU A 28 9.42 -6.89 11.32
CA LEU A 28 8.12 -6.83 10.62
C LEU A 28 8.29 -6.62 9.12
N GLY A 29 9.31 -5.86 8.71
CA GLY A 29 9.48 -5.49 7.31
C GLY A 29 10.75 -4.69 7.06
N HIS A 30 10.97 -4.38 5.79
CA HIS A 30 11.93 -3.38 5.34
C HIS A 30 11.42 -2.76 4.05
N GLY A 31 11.72 -1.48 3.85
CA GLY A 31 11.51 -0.77 2.59
C GLY A 31 12.83 -0.19 2.10
N THR A 32 12.80 0.55 1.01
CA THR A 32 14.00 1.17 0.42
C THR A 32 14.68 2.20 1.34
N PHE A 33 13.97 2.71 2.34
CA PHE A 33 14.42 3.82 3.19
C PHE A 33 14.29 3.55 4.70
N SER A 34 13.90 2.33 5.09
CA SER A 34 13.69 2.02 6.50
C SER A 34 13.64 0.52 6.78
N THR A 35 13.83 0.16 8.05
CA THR A 35 13.47 -1.16 8.58
C THR A 35 12.36 -1.02 9.60
N ILE A 36 11.50 -2.03 9.72
CA ILE A 36 10.34 -2.02 10.62
C ILE A 36 10.44 -3.19 11.58
N TRP A 37 10.36 -2.90 12.87
CA TRP A 37 10.57 -3.85 13.95
C TRP A 37 9.38 -3.89 14.91
N LEU A 38 9.00 -5.10 15.31
CA LEU A 38 8.10 -5.34 16.43
C LEU A 38 8.92 -5.24 17.71
N ALA A 39 8.46 -4.41 18.64
CA ALA A 39 9.08 -4.25 19.94
C ALA A 39 8.04 -4.31 21.06
N ILE A 40 8.49 -4.60 22.27
CA ILE A 40 7.71 -4.37 23.49
C ILE A 40 8.14 -3.02 24.06
N ASP A 41 7.16 -2.15 24.26
CA ASP A 41 7.32 -0.96 25.07
C ASP A 41 7.37 -1.37 26.56
N GLU A 42 8.52 -1.22 27.20
CA GLU A 42 8.71 -1.63 28.59
C GLU A 42 7.90 -0.79 29.60
N GLU A 43 7.50 0.43 29.24
CA GLU A 43 6.69 1.29 30.10
C GLU A 43 5.21 0.88 30.08
N THR A 44 4.67 0.64 28.89
CA THR A 44 3.23 0.30 28.72
C THR A 44 2.97 -1.19 28.70
N ARG A 45 4.02 -2.02 28.54
CA ARG A 45 3.97 -3.48 28.38
C ARG A 45 3.15 -3.93 27.18
N LYS A 46 3.09 -3.11 26.12
CA LYS A 46 2.35 -3.37 24.89
C LYS A 46 3.28 -3.55 23.70
N TYR A 47 2.79 -4.19 22.65
CA TYR A 47 3.52 -4.28 21.40
C TYR A 47 3.43 -2.98 20.60
N VAL A 48 4.56 -2.57 20.03
CA VAL A 48 4.68 -1.41 19.13
C VAL A 48 5.44 -1.80 17.87
N ALA A 49 5.21 -1.06 16.78
CA ALA A 49 6.05 -1.10 15.60
C ALA A 49 6.99 0.10 15.60
N ILE A 50 8.28 -0.14 15.36
CA ILE A 50 9.31 0.88 15.26
C ILE A 50 9.83 0.89 13.83
N LYS A 51 9.59 1.99 13.13
CA LYS A 51 10.20 2.27 11.83
C LYS A 51 11.50 3.03 12.08
N VAL A 52 12.61 2.42 11.71
CA VAL A 52 13.95 3.02 11.79
C VAL A 52 14.36 3.43 10.38
N GLU A 53 14.43 4.74 10.15
CA GLU A 53 14.75 5.32 8.86
C GLU A 53 16.27 5.36 8.60
N ILE A 54 16.64 5.50 7.33
CA ILE A 54 18.06 5.72 6.96
C ILE A 54 18.57 7.07 7.47
N ALA A 55 19.88 7.19 7.64
CA ALA A 55 20.52 8.38 8.22
C ALA A 55 20.28 9.68 7.41
N GLN A 56 20.03 9.56 6.09
CA GLN A 56 19.76 10.71 5.22
C GLN A 56 18.28 11.10 5.16
N SER A 57 17.41 10.46 5.93
CA SER A 57 16.01 10.86 6.01
C SER A 57 15.88 12.26 6.60
N ASP A 58 15.00 13.08 6.03
CA ASP A 58 14.69 14.41 6.56
C ASP A 58 13.66 14.37 7.72
N GLY A 59 13.18 13.17 8.07
CA GLY A 59 12.21 12.95 9.15
C GLY A 59 10.83 13.56 8.90
N SER A 60 10.55 13.99 7.66
CA SER A 60 9.30 14.66 7.29
C SER A 60 8.06 13.79 7.51
N GLU A 61 8.20 12.46 7.42
CA GLU A 61 7.12 11.51 7.69
C GLU A 61 6.56 11.68 9.12
N GLY A 62 7.44 11.83 10.11
CA GLY A 62 7.03 12.03 11.50
C GLY A 62 6.23 13.32 11.68
N ASP A 63 6.59 14.39 10.96
CA ASP A 63 5.88 15.67 11.02
C ASP A 63 4.49 15.56 10.37
N VAL A 64 4.39 14.87 9.22
CA VAL A 64 3.11 14.60 8.54
C VAL A 64 2.18 13.79 9.43
N LEU A 65 2.67 12.68 10.00
CA LEU A 65 1.88 11.83 10.89
C LEU A 65 1.45 12.56 12.16
N THR A 66 2.32 13.43 12.71
CA THR A 66 2.01 14.26 13.88
C THR A 66 0.85 15.21 13.57
N ASP A 67 0.91 15.95 12.46
CA ASP A 67 -0.13 16.91 12.07
C ASP A 67 -1.49 16.21 11.85
N ILE A 68 -1.48 15.08 11.12
CA ILE A 68 -2.69 14.29 10.88
C ILE A 68 -3.24 13.74 12.20
N SER A 69 -2.40 13.13 13.05
CA SER A 69 -2.80 12.52 14.32
C SER A 69 -3.39 13.54 15.30
N GLN A 70 -2.76 14.72 15.43
CA GLN A 70 -3.26 15.80 16.29
C GLN A 70 -4.63 16.29 15.82
N SER A 71 -4.83 16.42 14.52
CA SER A 71 -6.15 16.78 14.00
C SER A 71 -7.19 15.70 14.25
N LEU A 72 -6.83 14.43 14.08
CA LEU A 72 -7.75 13.31 14.32
C LEU A 72 -8.14 13.24 15.80
N ALA A 73 -7.20 13.46 16.71
CA ALA A 73 -7.45 13.52 18.16
C ALA A 73 -8.51 14.58 18.50
N ASN A 74 -8.42 15.77 17.89
CA ASN A 74 -9.35 16.88 18.11
C ASN A 74 -10.66 16.80 17.31
N SER A 75 -10.81 15.81 16.43
CA SER A 75 -11.99 15.65 15.59
C SER A 75 -13.07 14.78 16.23
N ASN A 76 -14.33 15.02 15.86
CA ASN A 76 -15.49 14.19 16.21
C ASN A 76 -15.62 12.93 15.32
N ILE A 77 -14.57 12.55 14.61
CA ILE A 77 -14.55 11.35 13.76
C ILE A 77 -14.50 10.10 14.68
N SER A 78 -15.18 9.01 14.29
CA SER A 78 -15.17 7.76 15.06
C SER A 78 -13.77 7.15 15.16
N ASN A 79 -13.49 6.44 16.27
CA ASN A 79 -12.18 5.81 16.48
C ASN A 79 -11.77 4.86 15.35
N ASP A 80 -12.71 4.09 14.78
CA ASP A 80 -12.40 3.17 13.66
C ASP A 80 -11.85 3.90 12.43
N LYS A 81 -12.31 5.13 12.17
CA LYS A 81 -11.79 5.99 11.10
C LYS A 81 -10.44 6.62 11.47
N LYS A 82 -10.22 6.95 12.75
CA LYS A 82 -8.92 7.48 13.21
C LYS A 82 -7.81 6.45 13.01
N LEU A 83 -8.10 5.16 13.18
CA LEU A 83 -7.16 4.05 13.01
C LEU A 83 -6.82 3.73 11.54
N LEU A 84 -7.51 4.35 10.58
CA LEU A 84 -7.16 4.24 9.16
C LEU A 84 -5.82 4.91 8.83
N ILE A 85 -5.33 5.79 9.71
CA ILE A 85 -4.01 6.40 9.64
C ILE A 85 -3.20 5.95 10.87
N PRO A 86 -1.92 5.56 10.72
CA PRO A 86 -1.06 5.23 11.84
C PRO A 86 -1.01 6.37 12.85
N THR A 87 -1.30 6.05 14.11
CA THR A 87 -1.12 6.99 15.21
C THR A 87 0.34 6.95 15.64
N LEU A 88 1.02 8.09 15.60
CA LEU A 88 2.38 8.23 16.12
C LEU A 88 2.32 8.24 17.66
N LEU A 89 2.88 7.20 18.27
CA LEU A 89 2.91 7.00 19.72
C LEU A 89 4.13 7.66 20.35
N ASP A 90 5.25 7.63 19.66
CA ASP A 90 6.52 8.22 20.07
C ASP A 90 7.42 8.50 18.86
N ARG A 91 8.38 9.40 19.03
CA ARG A 91 9.42 9.73 18.05
C ARG A 91 10.75 9.95 18.79
N PHE A 92 11.80 9.30 18.32
CA PHE A 92 13.14 9.50 18.83
C PHE A 92 14.16 9.34 17.70
N GLU A 93 15.44 9.53 18.03
CA GLU A 93 16.55 9.42 17.09
C GLU A 93 17.62 8.50 17.67
N ILE A 94 18.27 7.72 16.80
CA ILE A 94 19.41 6.87 17.16
C ILE A 94 20.65 7.32 16.40
N SER A 95 21.76 7.51 17.11
CA SER A 95 23.05 7.74 16.47
C SER A 95 23.72 6.42 16.10
N GLY A 96 24.00 6.24 14.82
CA GLY A 96 24.78 5.13 14.27
C GLY A 96 26.08 5.62 13.60
N PRO A 97 26.90 4.69 13.09
CA PRO A 97 28.14 5.03 12.37
C PRO A 97 27.91 5.97 11.17
N GLU A 98 26.73 5.87 10.56
CA GLU A 98 26.36 6.47 9.28
C GLU A 98 25.58 7.78 9.44
N GLY A 99 25.27 8.15 10.69
CA GLY A 99 24.59 9.38 11.05
C GLY A 99 23.48 9.16 12.06
N THR A 100 22.50 10.06 12.04
CA THR A 100 21.36 10.02 12.95
C THR A 100 20.15 9.45 12.21
N HIS A 101 19.53 8.44 12.80
CA HIS A 101 18.42 7.70 12.21
C HIS A 101 17.11 8.07 12.92
N PRO A 102 16.17 8.74 12.23
CA PRO A 102 14.84 8.99 12.77
C PRO A 102 14.10 7.68 13.05
N CYS A 103 13.44 7.60 14.21
CA CYS A 103 12.65 6.46 14.63
C CYS A 103 11.22 6.89 14.92
N LEU A 104 10.26 6.22 14.28
CA LEU A 104 8.83 6.46 14.46
C LEU A 104 8.20 5.23 15.13
N VAL A 105 7.46 5.45 16.22
CA VAL A 105 6.78 4.38 16.96
C VAL A 105 5.28 4.45 16.70
N THR A 106 4.68 3.39 16.20
CA THR A 106 3.24 3.28 15.93
C THR A 106 2.67 2.00 16.52
N LEU A 107 1.33 1.85 16.44
CA LEU A 107 0.72 0.54 16.66
C LEU A 107 1.22 -0.47 15.61
N PRO A 108 1.45 -1.74 15.98
CA PRO A 108 1.83 -2.75 15.03
C PRO A 108 0.63 -3.13 14.15
N ALA A 109 0.94 -3.56 12.93
CA ALA A 109 -0.04 -4.04 11.96
C ALA A 109 0.37 -5.43 11.45
N ARG A 110 -0.59 -6.16 10.87
CA ARG A 110 -0.36 -7.39 10.10
C ARG A 110 0.34 -7.02 8.79
N HIS A 111 0.58 -8.04 7.97
CA HIS A 111 1.10 -7.83 6.63
C HIS A 111 0.23 -6.93 5.75
N ASN A 112 0.87 -6.39 4.73
CA ASN A 112 0.23 -5.58 3.71
C ASN A 112 -0.76 -6.41 2.86
N LEU A 113 -1.70 -5.73 2.22
CA LEU A 113 -2.72 -6.38 1.39
C LEU A 113 -2.12 -7.15 0.21
N LYS A 114 -0.95 -6.74 -0.30
CA LYS A 114 -0.31 -7.47 -1.40
C LYS A 114 0.13 -8.87 -0.97
N ASN A 115 0.69 -9.00 0.22
CA ASN A 115 1.06 -10.29 0.81
C ASN A 115 -0.18 -11.11 1.15
N ALA A 116 -1.24 -10.49 1.69
CA ALA A 116 -2.51 -11.18 1.95
C ALA A 116 -3.09 -11.76 0.66
N GLN A 117 -3.08 -10.99 -0.43
CA GLN A 117 -3.51 -11.43 -1.75
C GLN A 117 -2.63 -12.58 -2.26
N TYR A 118 -1.30 -12.41 -2.27
CA TYR A 118 -0.36 -13.44 -2.76
C TYR A 118 -0.44 -14.75 -1.99
N ASN A 119 -0.69 -14.69 -0.67
CA ASN A 119 -0.83 -15.88 0.17
C ASN A 119 -2.21 -16.54 0.04
N ALA A 120 -3.17 -15.92 -0.65
CA ALA A 120 -4.43 -16.55 -0.98
C ALA A 120 -4.26 -17.50 -2.17
N SER A 121 -4.79 -18.72 -2.05
CA SER A 121 -4.82 -19.69 -3.16
C SER A 121 -5.56 -19.17 -4.41
N THR A 122 -6.44 -18.18 -4.22
CA THR A 122 -7.25 -17.54 -5.25
C THR A 122 -6.70 -16.19 -5.70
N GLU A 123 -5.66 -15.67 -5.04
CA GLU A 123 -5.19 -14.28 -5.20
C GLU A 123 -6.31 -13.23 -5.02
N LEU A 124 -7.36 -13.55 -4.25
CA LEU A 124 -8.56 -12.71 -4.09
C LEU A 124 -8.94 -12.52 -2.63
N PHE A 125 -9.65 -11.43 -2.37
CA PHE A 125 -10.44 -11.22 -1.16
C PHE A 125 -11.90 -11.61 -1.40
N GLN A 126 -12.62 -12.00 -0.33
CA GLN A 126 -14.09 -12.10 -0.36
C GLN A 126 -14.69 -10.77 -0.83
N LEU A 127 -15.82 -10.81 -1.55
CA LEU A 127 -16.29 -9.64 -2.28
C LEU A 127 -16.73 -8.50 -1.36
N ASP A 128 -17.40 -8.83 -0.24
CA ASP A 128 -17.72 -7.93 0.85
C ASP A 128 -16.48 -7.31 1.52
N VAL A 129 -15.43 -8.11 1.76
CA VAL A 129 -14.14 -7.66 2.27
C VAL A 129 -13.48 -6.71 1.30
N ALA A 130 -13.46 -7.03 0.00
CA ALA A 130 -12.90 -6.17 -1.04
C ALA A 130 -13.63 -4.81 -1.11
N ARG A 131 -14.97 -4.83 -1.08
CA ARG A 131 -15.82 -3.63 -0.99
C ARG A 131 -15.47 -2.79 0.24
N SER A 132 -15.37 -3.42 1.41
CA SER A 132 -15.05 -2.76 2.68
C SER A 132 -13.65 -2.15 2.70
N LEU A 133 -12.63 -2.87 2.21
CA LEU A 133 -11.25 -2.38 2.12
C LEU A 133 -11.13 -1.19 1.17
N ALA A 134 -11.81 -1.24 0.01
CA ALA A 134 -11.83 -0.13 -0.94
C ALA A 134 -12.48 1.13 -0.34
N ALA A 135 -13.59 0.98 0.40
CA ALA A 135 -14.22 2.09 1.11
C ALA A 135 -13.30 2.69 2.18
N GLN A 136 -12.68 1.85 3.00
CA GLN A 136 -11.74 2.29 4.04
C GLN A 136 -10.53 3.02 3.45
N LEU A 137 -9.98 2.53 2.33
CA LEU A 137 -8.89 3.18 1.64
C LEU A 137 -9.29 4.58 1.14
N ALA A 138 -10.47 4.72 0.52
CA ALA A 138 -10.98 6.02 0.08
C ALA A 138 -11.22 6.98 1.25
N ILE A 139 -11.70 6.48 2.40
CA ILE A 139 -11.85 7.29 3.62
C ILE A 139 -10.48 7.72 4.17
N ALA A 140 -9.50 6.82 4.20
CA ALA A 140 -8.13 7.13 4.62
C ALA A 140 -7.54 8.25 3.76
N VAL A 141 -7.65 8.14 2.43
CA VAL A 141 -7.20 9.18 1.49
C VAL A 141 -7.95 10.50 1.73
N SER A 142 -9.24 10.48 2.07
CA SER A 142 -10.00 11.69 2.41
C SER A 142 -9.42 12.40 3.62
N ILE A 143 -9.06 11.66 4.67
CA ILE A 143 -8.42 12.21 5.87
C ILE A 143 -7.10 12.89 5.51
N VAL A 144 -6.28 12.26 4.67
CA VAL A 144 -4.99 12.80 4.22
C VAL A 144 -5.20 14.08 3.40
N HIS A 145 -6.12 14.05 2.43
CA HIS A 145 -6.43 15.20 1.55
C HIS A 145 -7.05 16.38 2.31
N GLU A 146 -7.91 16.12 3.30
CA GLU A 146 -8.50 17.16 4.17
C GLU A 146 -7.45 17.88 5.04
N LYS A 147 -6.32 17.23 5.33
CA LYS A 147 -5.13 17.83 5.96
C LYS A 147 -4.22 18.58 4.98
N GLY A 148 -4.59 18.59 3.70
CA GLY A 148 -3.85 19.21 2.62
C GLY A 148 -2.67 18.37 2.12
N TYR A 149 -2.52 17.13 2.57
CA TYR A 149 -1.47 16.24 2.07
C TYR A 149 -1.97 15.40 0.90
N ALA A 150 -1.11 15.17 -0.07
CA ALA A 150 -1.17 14.01 -0.95
C ALA A 150 -0.22 12.95 -0.38
N HIS A 151 -0.64 11.68 -0.39
CA HIS A 151 0.16 10.56 0.09
C HIS A 151 1.33 10.28 -0.85
N GLY A 152 1.10 10.29 -2.17
CA GLY A 152 2.16 10.16 -3.18
C GLY A 152 2.66 8.76 -3.49
N ASP A 153 2.15 7.71 -2.82
CA ASP A 153 2.57 6.31 -3.02
C ASP A 153 1.52 5.29 -2.53
N ILE A 154 0.28 5.43 -3.04
CA ILE A 154 -0.83 4.55 -2.67
C ILE A 154 -0.76 3.24 -3.45
N HIS A 155 -0.55 2.12 -2.75
CA HIS A 155 -0.58 0.77 -3.31
C HIS A 155 -0.74 -0.31 -2.24
N LEU A 156 -1.07 -1.54 -2.65
CA LEU A 156 -1.35 -2.65 -1.72
C LEU A 156 -0.20 -3.01 -0.77
N ARG A 157 1.06 -2.68 -1.07
CA ARG A 157 2.18 -2.88 -0.13
C ARG A 157 2.27 -1.84 1.00
N ASN A 158 1.59 -0.68 0.84
CA ASN A 158 1.49 0.42 1.80
C ASN A 158 0.12 0.43 2.50
N ILE A 159 -0.69 -0.60 2.27
CA ILE A 159 -1.99 -0.77 2.91
C ILE A 159 -1.88 -2.00 3.80
N LEU A 160 -1.92 -1.79 5.11
CA LEU A 160 -1.76 -2.84 6.11
C LEU A 160 -3.12 -3.22 6.71
N LEU A 161 -3.21 -4.44 7.24
CA LEU A 161 -4.33 -4.86 8.07
C LEU A 161 -3.99 -4.62 9.54
N GLN A 162 -4.90 -4.05 10.31
CA GLN A 162 -4.69 -3.84 11.74
C GLN A 162 -4.59 -5.20 12.46
N LEU A 163 -3.74 -5.27 13.48
CA LEU A 163 -3.70 -6.44 14.37
C LEU A 163 -4.92 -6.47 15.30
N PRO A 164 -5.41 -7.65 15.68
CA PRO A 164 -6.40 -7.75 16.73
C PRO A 164 -5.80 -7.27 18.05
N SER A 165 -6.61 -6.64 18.89
CA SER A 165 -6.19 -6.13 20.20
C SER A 165 -5.67 -7.24 21.14
N SER A 166 -5.99 -8.50 20.85
CA SER A 166 -5.51 -9.66 21.60
C SER A 166 -4.01 -9.93 21.42
N LEU A 167 -3.31 -9.24 20.53
CA LEU A 167 -1.85 -9.39 20.42
C LEU A 167 -1.14 -8.97 21.72
N ASP A 168 -1.62 -7.89 22.36
CA ASP A 168 -1.06 -7.40 23.63
C ASP A 168 -1.21 -8.40 24.78
N ASP A 169 -2.11 -9.39 24.65
CA ASP A 169 -2.31 -10.45 25.64
C ASP A 169 -1.33 -11.63 25.45
N LEU A 170 -0.59 -11.67 24.33
CA LEU A 170 0.38 -12.73 24.07
C LEU A 170 1.71 -12.42 24.76
N SER A 171 2.27 -13.43 25.46
CA SER A 171 3.68 -13.37 25.83
C SER A 171 4.56 -13.52 24.57
N VAL A 172 5.83 -13.11 24.67
CA VAL A 172 6.80 -13.27 23.56
C VAL A 172 6.95 -14.74 23.16
N GLU A 173 6.97 -15.63 24.14
CA GLU A 173 7.03 -17.08 23.89
C GLU A 173 5.82 -17.54 23.11
N LYS A 174 4.61 -17.06 23.46
CA LYS A 174 3.40 -17.44 22.75
C LYS A 174 3.33 -16.84 21.35
N LEU A 175 3.85 -15.63 21.18
CA LEU A 175 4.00 -14.99 19.87
C LEU A 175 4.91 -15.84 18.98
N TYR A 176 6.06 -16.30 19.48
CA TYR A 176 6.97 -17.18 18.75
C TYR A 176 6.40 -18.57 18.47
N GLU A 177 5.61 -19.14 19.37
CA GLU A 177 4.89 -20.38 19.10
C GLU A 177 3.87 -20.23 17.96
N THR A 178 3.24 -19.05 17.87
CA THR A 178 2.15 -18.80 16.91
C THR A 178 2.68 -18.41 15.53
N TYR A 179 3.69 -17.54 15.47
CA TYR A 179 4.18 -16.93 14.22
C TYR A 179 5.61 -17.32 13.84
N GLY A 180 6.26 -18.15 14.66
CA GLY A 180 7.65 -18.54 14.48
C GLY A 180 8.63 -17.66 15.26
N LYS A 181 9.80 -18.23 15.55
CA LYS A 181 10.92 -17.50 16.15
C LYS A 181 11.66 -16.69 15.07
N PRO A 182 12.30 -15.56 15.42
CA PRO A 182 13.14 -14.82 14.50
C PRO A 182 14.25 -15.70 13.94
N GLU A 183 14.36 -15.73 12.61
CA GLU A 183 15.44 -16.41 11.91
C GLU A 183 16.50 -15.41 11.48
N ARG A 184 17.77 -15.67 11.83
CA ARG A 184 18.92 -14.92 11.30
C ARG A 184 19.42 -15.63 10.04
N ARG A 185 19.44 -14.92 8.91
CA ARG A 185 19.92 -15.44 7.61
C ARG A 185 21.19 -14.73 7.22
N LEU A 186 22.20 -15.48 6.80
CA LEU A 186 23.46 -14.90 6.32
C LEU A 186 23.17 -13.96 5.14
N VAL A 187 23.77 -12.77 5.17
CA VAL A 187 23.73 -11.85 4.03
C VAL A 187 24.76 -12.37 3.03
N GLU A 188 24.30 -12.86 1.88
CA GLU A 188 25.23 -13.16 0.79
C GLU A 188 25.80 -11.83 0.28
N PRO A 189 27.13 -11.71 0.14
CA PRO A 189 27.72 -10.50 -0.43
C PRO A 189 27.16 -10.28 -1.84
N PRO A 190 26.90 -9.02 -2.25
CA PRO A 190 26.40 -8.73 -3.58
C PRO A 190 27.32 -9.31 -4.67
N LYS A 191 26.76 -9.88 -5.73
CA LYS A 191 27.54 -10.51 -6.84
C LYS A 191 28.58 -9.59 -7.50
N TRP A 192 28.47 -8.27 -7.35
CA TRP A 192 29.45 -7.31 -7.87
C TRP A 192 30.68 -7.11 -6.95
N ALA A 193 30.63 -7.59 -5.70
CA ALA A 193 31.75 -7.57 -4.76
C ALA A 193 32.82 -8.65 -5.06
N GLU A 194 32.59 -9.51 -6.07
CA GLU A 194 33.57 -10.48 -6.55
C GLU A 194 34.70 -9.85 -7.39
N SER A 195 34.61 -8.55 -7.75
CA SER A 195 35.75 -7.85 -8.36
C SER A 195 36.71 -7.33 -7.30
N GLU A 196 37.94 -7.83 -7.34
CA GLU A 196 39.06 -7.52 -6.45
C GLU A 196 39.20 -6.02 -6.13
N THR A 197 38.63 -5.60 -5.00
CA THR A 197 39.07 -4.55 -4.05
C THR A 197 37.94 -4.27 -3.05
N ALA A 198 37.44 -5.32 -2.39
CA ALA A 198 36.52 -5.13 -1.27
C ALA A 198 37.32 -4.61 -0.08
N SER A 199 37.08 -3.35 0.29
CA SER A 199 37.40 -2.83 1.62
C SER A 199 36.82 -3.79 2.67
N THR A 200 37.68 -4.40 3.47
CA THR A 200 37.31 -5.20 4.64
C THR A 200 36.84 -4.25 5.74
N ASP A 201 35.67 -3.67 5.58
CA ASP A 201 35.02 -2.97 6.67
C ASP A 201 34.27 -4.02 7.51
N LEU A 202 34.81 -4.33 8.69
CA LEU A 202 34.29 -5.33 9.63
C LEU A 202 32.99 -4.86 10.34
N SER A 203 32.40 -3.74 9.92
CA SER A 203 31.23 -3.11 10.53
C SER A 203 29.90 -3.61 9.95
N ALA A 204 29.90 -4.22 8.76
CA ALA A 204 28.67 -4.72 8.14
C ALA A 204 28.21 -6.03 8.79
N PRO A 205 26.93 -6.16 9.16
CA PRO A 205 26.41 -7.35 9.80
C PRO A 205 26.48 -8.57 8.86
N THR A 206 26.96 -9.70 9.40
CA THR A 206 27.10 -10.95 8.64
C THR A 206 25.77 -11.67 8.41
N TYR A 207 24.69 -11.21 9.04
CA TYR A 207 23.35 -11.75 8.91
C TYR A 207 22.29 -10.66 8.95
N SER A 208 21.11 -11.00 8.44
CA SER A 208 19.89 -10.21 8.51
C SER A 208 18.79 -11.02 9.17
N VAL A 209 17.93 -10.36 9.95
CA VAL A 209 16.75 -11.00 10.54
C VAL A 209 15.66 -11.12 9.47
N ALA A 210 15.09 -12.32 9.30
CA ALA A 210 13.95 -12.57 8.42
C ALA A 210 12.68 -11.89 8.95
N THR A 211 11.82 -11.44 8.03
CA THR A 211 10.54 -10.81 8.39
C THR A 211 9.55 -11.86 8.88
N VAL A 212 8.86 -11.59 10.00
CA VAL A 212 7.79 -12.47 10.49
C VAL A 212 6.64 -12.51 9.49
N CYS A 213 6.03 -13.69 9.34
CA CYS A 213 4.79 -13.84 8.57
C CYS A 213 3.56 -13.63 9.48
N LEU A 214 3.05 -12.40 9.55
CA LEU A 214 1.79 -12.09 10.28
C LEU A 214 0.56 -12.05 9.34
N SER A 215 0.63 -12.70 8.17
CA SER A 215 -0.44 -12.62 7.18
C SER A 215 -1.56 -13.61 7.46
N VAL A 216 -2.77 -13.18 7.15
CA VAL A 216 -3.91 -14.06 6.87
C VAL A 216 -4.11 -14.07 5.36
N PRO A 217 -4.30 -15.24 4.72
CA PRO A 217 -4.64 -15.31 3.29
C PRO A 217 -5.86 -14.45 2.97
N GLY A 218 -5.83 -13.73 1.86
CA GLY A 218 -6.86 -12.75 1.48
C GLY A 218 -8.29 -13.31 1.47
N HIS A 219 -8.45 -14.56 1.04
CA HIS A 219 -9.73 -15.26 0.98
C HIS A 219 -10.25 -15.75 2.35
N GLU A 220 -9.41 -15.76 3.38
CA GLU A 220 -9.73 -16.15 4.77
C GLU A 220 -10.03 -14.94 5.66
N ILE A 221 -9.72 -13.72 5.21
CA ILE A 221 -10.04 -12.51 5.96
C ILE A 221 -11.56 -12.38 6.06
N THR A 222 -12.07 -12.28 7.28
CA THR A 222 -13.49 -12.02 7.53
C THR A 222 -13.79 -10.52 7.41
N LEU A 223 -15.05 -10.18 7.17
CA LEU A 223 -15.48 -8.78 7.07
C LEU A 223 -15.22 -7.99 8.37
N ALA A 224 -15.40 -8.62 9.53
CA ALA A 224 -15.05 -8.05 10.83
C ALA A 224 -13.53 -7.83 11.06
N GLU A 225 -12.68 -8.61 10.38
CA GLU A 225 -11.21 -8.49 10.46
C GLU A 225 -10.62 -7.56 9.39
N ALA A 226 -11.40 -7.19 8.38
CA ALA A 226 -10.99 -6.31 7.28
C ALA A 226 -10.79 -4.86 7.77
N LYS A 227 -9.80 -4.62 8.62
CA LYS A 227 -9.48 -3.30 9.19
C LYS A 227 -8.22 -2.77 8.56
N LEU A 228 -8.38 -1.74 7.74
CA LEU A 228 -7.29 -1.14 6.99
C LEU A 228 -6.52 -0.13 7.84
N THR A 229 -5.22 0.02 7.60
CA THR A 229 -4.47 1.23 7.93
C THR A 229 -3.55 1.58 6.76
N LEU A 230 -3.59 2.83 6.31
CA LEU A 230 -2.75 3.34 5.22
C LEU A 230 -1.41 3.77 5.81
N SER A 231 -0.33 3.10 5.43
CA SER A 231 1.01 3.31 6.00
C SER A 231 1.97 3.98 5.01
N ASP A 232 3.13 4.37 5.52
CA ASP A 232 4.27 4.91 4.77
C ASP A 232 4.02 6.30 4.18
N PHE A 233 4.15 7.32 5.03
CA PHE A 233 4.00 8.73 4.66
C PHE A 233 5.33 9.38 4.25
N GLY A 234 6.39 8.59 4.05
CA GLY A 234 7.72 9.10 3.66
C GLY A 234 7.73 9.80 2.30
N THR A 235 6.73 9.55 1.46
CA THR A 235 6.51 10.27 0.20
C THR A 235 5.37 11.27 0.28
N ALA A 236 4.74 11.50 1.43
CA ALA A 236 3.66 12.47 1.51
C ALA A 236 4.17 13.91 1.25
N PHE A 237 3.30 14.77 0.73
CA PHE A 237 3.62 16.19 0.51
C PHE A 237 2.37 17.05 0.54
N ARG A 238 2.52 18.32 0.92
CA ARG A 238 1.45 19.32 0.84
C ARG A 238 1.63 20.14 -0.44
N PRO A 239 0.77 20.00 -1.47
CA PRO A 239 0.92 20.74 -2.73
C PRO A 239 0.97 22.27 -2.55
N ALA A 240 0.31 22.78 -1.50
CA ALA A 240 0.33 24.20 -1.15
C ALA A 240 1.68 24.70 -0.60
N ASP A 241 2.49 23.82 0.00
CA ASP A 241 3.74 24.20 0.67
C ASP A 241 4.95 24.00 -0.25
N LYS A 242 4.97 22.90 -1.01
CA LYS A 242 6.11 22.51 -1.85
C LYS A 242 5.65 21.85 -3.14
N SER A 243 6.05 22.45 -4.27
CA SER A 243 5.84 21.84 -5.59
C SER A 243 6.63 20.53 -5.71
N ARG A 244 5.98 19.50 -6.25
CA ARG A 244 6.61 18.22 -6.54
C ARG A 244 6.36 17.85 -8.00
N TYR A 245 7.43 17.69 -8.77
CA TYR A 245 7.35 17.42 -10.21
C TYR A 245 7.58 15.94 -10.56
N ALA A 246 8.19 15.18 -9.64
CA ALA A 246 8.48 13.76 -9.84
C ALA A 246 7.54 12.89 -9.00
N SER A 247 7.04 11.83 -9.61
CA SER A 247 6.31 10.76 -8.91
C SER A 247 7.30 9.71 -8.42
N TYR A 248 7.23 9.36 -7.14
CA TYR A 248 8.01 8.27 -6.57
C TYR A 248 7.30 6.92 -6.59
N ALA A 249 5.98 6.91 -6.87
CA ALA A 249 5.23 5.68 -7.11
C ALA A 249 5.90 4.81 -8.19
N ASP A 250 5.76 3.50 -8.02
CA ASP A 250 6.16 2.49 -8.99
C ASP A 250 5.60 2.81 -10.38
N LEU A 251 6.31 2.33 -11.40
CA LEU A 251 6.02 2.66 -12.79
C LEU A 251 4.56 2.33 -13.17
N GLU A 252 4.04 1.20 -12.71
CA GLU A 252 2.67 0.70 -12.97
C GLU A 252 1.57 1.59 -12.36
N LEU A 253 1.89 2.28 -11.26
CA LEU A 253 0.95 3.08 -10.48
C LEU A 253 1.09 4.57 -10.76
N ARG A 254 2.12 4.93 -11.54
CA ARG A 254 2.50 6.30 -11.82
C ARG A 254 1.45 6.96 -12.71
N PRO A 255 0.92 8.13 -12.31
CA PRO A 255 -0.05 8.83 -13.12
C PRO A 255 0.63 9.42 -14.38
N PRO A 256 -0.09 9.51 -15.52
CA PRO A 256 0.50 9.82 -16.82
C PRO A 256 1.13 11.22 -16.89
N GLU A 257 0.59 12.20 -16.17
CA GLU A 257 1.12 13.57 -16.10
C GLU A 257 2.56 13.62 -15.59
N ALA A 258 2.98 12.67 -14.73
CA ALA A 258 4.36 12.59 -14.27
C ALA A 258 5.36 12.32 -15.42
N SER A 259 4.89 11.73 -16.52
CA SER A 259 5.70 11.47 -17.72
C SER A 259 5.49 12.52 -18.83
N PHE A 260 4.28 13.07 -18.94
CA PHE A 260 3.89 13.93 -20.06
C PHE A 260 3.86 15.43 -19.75
N GLU A 261 3.76 15.80 -18.48
CA GLU A 261 3.76 17.18 -17.98
C GLU A 261 4.78 17.38 -16.84
N PRO A 262 6.09 17.14 -17.06
CA PRO A 262 7.09 17.23 -16.00
C PRO A 262 7.32 18.64 -15.44
N GLU A 263 6.73 19.67 -16.08
CA GLU A 263 6.76 21.06 -15.62
C GLU A 263 5.51 21.43 -14.81
N THR A 264 4.53 20.54 -14.73
CA THR A 264 3.33 20.70 -13.90
C THR A 264 3.57 19.95 -12.58
N PRO A 265 3.42 20.61 -11.42
CA PRO A 265 3.54 19.90 -10.15
C PRO A 265 2.37 18.93 -9.97
N LEU A 266 2.67 17.76 -9.40
CA LEU A 266 1.69 16.81 -8.93
C LEU A 266 0.88 17.42 -7.79
N ASP A 267 -0.37 16.98 -7.68
CA ASP A 267 -1.33 17.39 -6.65
C ASP A 267 -2.15 16.18 -6.18
N PHE A 268 -3.25 16.43 -5.46
CA PHE A 268 -4.14 15.37 -4.98
C PHE A 268 -4.66 14.42 -6.07
N ALA A 269 -4.72 14.84 -7.33
CA ALA A 269 -5.20 14.01 -8.43
C ALA A 269 -4.22 12.88 -8.78
N SER A 270 -2.94 12.96 -8.39
CA SER A 270 -2.01 11.83 -8.50
C SER A 270 -2.44 10.68 -7.59
N ASP A 271 -2.87 10.99 -6.36
CA ASP A 271 -3.38 9.98 -5.43
C ASP A 271 -4.68 9.36 -5.94
N ILE A 272 -5.55 10.14 -6.59
CA ILE A 272 -6.79 9.60 -7.17
C ILE A 272 -6.51 8.55 -8.24
N TRP A 273 -5.47 8.75 -9.05
CA TRP A 273 -5.03 7.73 -10.02
C TRP A 273 -4.57 6.45 -9.32
N SER A 274 -3.63 6.57 -8.37
CA SER A 274 -3.08 5.41 -7.65
C SER A 274 -4.12 4.70 -6.78
N LEU A 275 -5.07 5.45 -6.20
CA LEU A 275 -6.25 4.91 -5.52
C LEU A 275 -7.10 4.07 -6.46
N GLY A 276 -7.26 4.50 -7.72
CA GLY A 276 -7.99 3.74 -8.74
C GLY A 276 -7.31 2.42 -9.08
N CYS A 277 -5.96 2.42 -9.20
CA CYS A 277 -5.18 1.19 -9.36
C CYS A 277 -5.40 0.25 -8.16
N ALA A 278 -5.29 0.77 -6.93
CA ALA A 278 -5.44 -0.01 -5.71
C ALA A 278 -6.86 -0.59 -5.54
N ILE A 279 -7.91 0.19 -5.85
CA ILE A 279 -9.31 -0.30 -5.79
C ILE A 279 -9.51 -1.45 -6.78
N PHE A 280 -9.00 -1.33 -8.01
CA PHE A 280 -9.10 -2.42 -8.98
C PHE A 280 -8.37 -3.67 -8.49
N GLU A 281 -7.14 -3.52 -7.99
CA GLU A 281 -6.34 -4.66 -7.51
C GLU A 281 -6.92 -5.31 -6.25
N ILE A 282 -7.62 -4.56 -5.39
CA ILE A 282 -8.39 -5.12 -4.26
C ILE A 282 -9.56 -5.99 -4.75
N LEU A 283 -10.22 -5.61 -5.85
CA LEU A 283 -11.36 -6.35 -6.40
C LEU A 283 -10.93 -7.55 -7.22
N GLY A 284 -9.82 -7.41 -7.96
CA GLY A 284 -9.28 -8.41 -8.86
C GLY A 284 -8.16 -9.26 -8.25
N ASN A 285 -7.64 -10.16 -9.07
CA ASN A 285 -6.55 -11.06 -8.68
C ASN A 285 -5.16 -10.55 -9.10
N ARG A 286 -5.07 -9.38 -9.73
CA ARG A 286 -3.83 -8.81 -10.27
C ARG A 286 -3.92 -7.28 -10.42
N PRO A 287 -2.78 -6.58 -10.57
CA PRO A 287 -2.73 -5.15 -10.83
C PRO A 287 -3.49 -4.76 -12.11
N LEU A 288 -4.07 -3.55 -12.13
CA LEU A 288 -4.78 -3.02 -13.31
C LEU A 288 -3.85 -2.75 -14.50
N ILE A 289 -2.67 -2.25 -14.18
CA ILE A 289 -1.60 -1.94 -15.12
C ILE A 289 -0.45 -2.85 -14.73
N ASP A 290 -0.06 -3.73 -15.64
CA ASP A 290 1.06 -4.65 -15.46
C ASP A 290 2.14 -4.39 -16.52
N GLY A 291 3.40 -4.66 -16.17
CA GLY A 291 4.50 -4.74 -17.14
C GLY A 291 4.30 -5.83 -18.21
N GLY A 292 3.45 -6.83 -17.94
CA GLY A 292 3.16 -7.96 -18.83
C GLY A 292 4.37 -8.87 -19.08
N PRO A 293 4.17 -10.06 -19.67
CA PRO A 293 5.28 -10.89 -20.12
C PRO A 293 5.97 -10.23 -21.32
N THR A 294 7.28 -10.01 -21.18
CA THR A 294 8.19 -9.45 -22.21
C THR A 294 7.93 -10.09 -23.58
N ILE A 295 7.69 -9.26 -24.60
CA ILE A 295 7.67 -9.70 -26.00
C ILE A 295 9.14 -9.93 -26.40
N ASP A 296 9.63 -11.15 -26.21
CA ASP A 296 11.00 -11.61 -26.57
C ASP A 296 12.16 -10.79 -25.97
N ASP A 297 13.19 -11.52 -25.52
CA ASP A 297 14.49 -11.00 -25.12
C ASP A 297 14.54 -10.04 -23.91
N GLY A 298 14.34 -10.58 -22.70
CA GLY A 298 15.21 -10.33 -21.54
C GLY A 298 15.45 -8.90 -21.03
N ASP A 299 14.80 -7.87 -21.58
CA ASP A 299 14.95 -6.48 -21.17
C ASP A 299 13.80 -6.09 -20.25
N PHE A 300 14.17 -5.58 -19.08
CA PHE A 300 13.28 -5.04 -18.06
C PHE A 300 12.26 -4.03 -18.61
N GLU A 301 11.08 -4.06 -17.99
CA GLU A 301 9.95 -3.12 -18.10
C GLU A 301 10.34 -1.75 -18.67
N ARG A 302 9.91 -1.47 -19.90
CA ARG A 302 10.16 -0.18 -20.54
C ARG A 302 8.98 0.77 -20.26
N PRO A 303 9.21 2.05 -19.89
CA PRO A 303 8.15 3.06 -19.72
C PRO A 303 7.14 3.17 -20.87
N GLY A 304 7.53 2.76 -22.08
CA GLY A 304 6.64 2.65 -23.24
C GLY A 304 5.48 1.67 -23.06
N GLU A 305 5.68 0.54 -22.38
CA GLU A 305 4.67 -0.52 -22.21
C GLU A 305 3.58 -0.09 -21.22
N ILE A 306 3.95 0.56 -20.12
CA ILE A 306 2.99 1.16 -19.20
C ILE A 306 2.13 2.22 -19.89
N THR A 307 2.74 3.06 -20.74
CA THR A 307 1.98 4.04 -21.53
C THR A 307 0.98 3.36 -22.47
N VAL A 308 1.34 2.22 -23.09
CA VAL A 308 0.40 1.41 -23.89
C VAL A 308 -0.78 0.97 -23.03
N ARG A 309 -0.53 0.40 -21.84
CA ARG A 309 -1.62 -0.02 -20.92
C ARG A 309 -2.56 1.12 -20.56
N GLN A 310 -2.02 2.30 -20.28
CA GLN A 310 -2.83 3.49 -20.01
C GLN A 310 -3.69 3.91 -21.21
N VAL A 311 -3.16 3.80 -22.44
CA VAL A 311 -3.91 4.08 -23.68
C VAL A 311 -4.99 3.04 -23.95
N GLU A 312 -4.76 1.77 -23.61
CA GLU A 312 -5.80 0.74 -23.72
C GLU A 312 -6.97 0.99 -22.77
N LEU A 313 -6.72 1.59 -21.60
CA LEU A 313 -7.75 1.93 -20.59
C LEU A 313 -8.50 3.22 -20.94
N SER A 314 -7.77 4.30 -21.24
CA SER A 314 -8.32 5.65 -21.35
C SER A 314 -8.41 6.16 -22.79
N GLY A 315 -8.13 5.31 -23.77
CA GLY A 315 -8.13 5.67 -25.19
C GLY A 315 -7.00 6.64 -25.55
N ARG A 316 -7.13 7.33 -26.68
CA ARG A 316 -6.11 8.26 -27.16
C ARG A 316 -5.94 9.44 -26.20
N MET A 317 -4.74 9.63 -25.68
CA MET A 317 -4.38 10.76 -24.80
C MET A 317 -4.47 12.13 -25.52
N PRO A 318 -4.43 13.25 -24.78
CA PRO A 318 -4.44 14.59 -25.36
C PRO A 318 -3.37 14.78 -26.43
N SER A 319 -3.69 15.51 -27.51
CA SER A 319 -2.82 15.64 -28.69
C SER A 319 -1.42 16.21 -28.41
N ALA A 320 -1.23 16.95 -27.32
CA ALA A 320 0.09 17.39 -26.88
C ALA A 320 0.93 16.21 -26.35
N TRP A 321 0.35 15.41 -25.46
CA TRP A 321 0.99 14.23 -24.88
C TRP A 321 1.23 13.15 -25.96
N TRP A 322 0.26 12.95 -26.84
CA TRP A 322 0.33 11.98 -27.94
C TRP A 322 1.50 12.24 -28.89
N ARG A 323 1.85 13.51 -29.14
CA ARG A 323 3.02 13.90 -29.95
C ARG A 323 4.34 13.79 -29.19
N ARG A 324 4.31 13.92 -27.85
CA ARG A 324 5.48 13.81 -26.97
C ARG A 324 5.91 12.36 -26.78
N TRP A 325 4.99 11.41 -26.89
CA TRP A 325 5.29 9.98 -26.77
C TRP A 325 6.10 9.46 -27.98
N LYS A 326 7.43 9.52 -27.88
CA LYS A 326 8.36 9.14 -28.97
C LYS A 326 8.20 7.69 -29.43
N GLU A 327 7.96 6.77 -28.50
CA GLU A 327 7.86 5.34 -28.79
C GLU A 327 6.49 4.90 -29.33
N ARG A 328 5.51 5.81 -29.34
CA ARG A 328 4.14 5.54 -29.78
C ARG A 328 4.06 4.82 -31.13
N GLN A 329 4.92 5.19 -32.09
CA GLN A 329 4.91 4.61 -33.44
C GLN A 329 5.20 3.11 -33.47
N LYS A 330 5.78 2.55 -32.40
CA LYS A 330 5.95 1.09 -32.23
C LYS A 330 4.61 0.38 -31.99
N TRP A 331 3.61 1.10 -31.47
CA TRP A 331 2.40 0.53 -30.88
C TRP A 331 1.10 1.02 -31.54
N TYR A 332 1.07 2.26 -32.05
CA TYR A 332 -0.14 2.91 -32.59
C TYR A 332 0.13 3.70 -33.88
N THR A 333 -0.88 3.78 -34.74
CA THR A 333 -0.92 4.73 -35.87
C THR A 333 -1.07 6.18 -35.37
N GLU A 334 -0.87 7.17 -36.25
CA GLU A 334 -1.07 8.59 -35.90
C GLU A 334 -2.50 8.88 -35.39
N GLU A 335 -3.48 8.19 -35.97
CA GLU A 335 -4.90 8.29 -35.62
C GLU A 335 -5.25 7.61 -34.28
N GLY A 336 -4.31 6.90 -33.63
CA GLY A 336 -4.58 6.19 -32.37
C GLY A 336 -5.10 4.77 -32.53
N ARG A 337 -4.99 4.17 -33.72
CA ARG A 337 -5.33 2.75 -33.89
C ARG A 337 -4.17 1.86 -33.44
N PRO A 338 -4.41 0.81 -32.65
CA PRO A 338 -3.36 -0.11 -32.25
C PRO A 338 -2.79 -0.84 -33.48
N LEU A 339 -1.47 -0.98 -33.52
CA LEU A 339 -0.76 -1.79 -34.52
C LEU A 339 -0.77 -3.28 -34.14
N LEU A 340 -0.92 -3.58 -32.84
CA LEU A 340 -1.13 -4.93 -32.34
C LEU A 340 -2.53 -5.44 -32.68
N HIS A 341 -2.65 -6.75 -32.90
CA HIS A 341 -3.96 -7.40 -33.07
C HIS A 341 -4.85 -7.24 -31.83
N ALA A 342 -6.16 -7.16 -32.03
CA ALA A 342 -7.14 -6.95 -30.95
C ALA A 342 -7.11 -8.04 -29.84
N ASN A 343 -6.67 -9.26 -30.15
CA ASN A 343 -6.48 -10.32 -29.15
C ASN A 343 -5.29 -10.06 -28.19
N ARG A 344 -4.43 -9.09 -28.51
CA ARG A 344 -3.30 -8.65 -27.69
C ARG A 344 -3.57 -7.36 -26.93
N THR A 345 -4.73 -6.72 -27.15
CA THR A 345 -5.12 -5.56 -26.37
C THR A 345 -5.91 -5.97 -25.14
N TRP A 346 -5.77 -5.16 -24.10
CA TRP A 346 -6.49 -5.33 -22.85
C TRP A 346 -7.34 -4.08 -22.63
N PRO A 347 -8.62 -4.05 -23.02
CA PRO A 347 -9.54 -2.97 -22.63
C PRO A 347 -10.12 -3.23 -21.22
N TRP A 348 -10.88 -2.27 -20.69
CA TRP A 348 -11.56 -2.38 -19.39
C TRP A 348 -12.41 -3.64 -19.26
N GLU A 349 -13.24 -3.92 -20.27
CA GLU A 349 -14.19 -5.02 -20.26
C GLU A 349 -13.47 -6.37 -20.11
N ARG A 350 -12.34 -6.53 -20.82
CA ARG A 350 -11.52 -7.74 -20.73
C ARG A 350 -10.85 -7.89 -19.38
N ARG A 351 -10.32 -6.80 -18.81
CA ARG A 351 -9.69 -6.84 -17.48
C ARG A 351 -10.72 -7.15 -16.39
N LEU A 352 -11.88 -6.51 -16.42
CA LEU A 352 -12.95 -6.81 -15.46
C LEU A 352 -13.41 -8.27 -15.58
N GLU A 353 -13.56 -8.79 -16.78
CA GLU A 353 -13.96 -10.19 -16.97
C GLU A 353 -12.85 -11.16 -16.52
N GLU A 354 -11.64 -11.05 -17.08
CA GLU A 354 -10.59 -12.05 -16.86
C GLU A 354 -9.85 -11.90 -15.53
N TRP A 355 -9.87 -10.71 -14.90
CA TRP A 355 -9.06 -10.39 -13.71
C TRP A 355 -9.91 -10.13 -12.48
N VAL A 356 -11.23 -9.94 -12.64
CA VAL A 356 -12.17 -9.77 -11.51
C VAL A 356 -13.21 -10.88 -11.50
N GLN A 357 -14.02 -11.01 -12.57
CA GLN A 357 -15.17 -11.92 -12.57
C GLN A 357 -14.79 -13.40 -12.72
N ALA A 358 -14.05 -13.77 -13.76
CA ALA A 358 -13.70 -15.16 -14.05
C ALA A 358 -12.87 -15.83 -12.92
N PRO A 359 -11.89 -15.15 -12.29
CA PRO A 359 -11.21 -15.70 -11.11
C PRO A 359 -12.18 -15.98 -9.96
N ARG A 360 -13.09 -15.05 -9.64
CA ARG A 360 -14.13 -15.25 -8.61
C ARG A 360 -15.03 -16.44 -8.92
N GLN A 361 -15.53 -16.54 -10.15
CA GLN A 361 -16.36 -17.66 -10.60
C GLN A 361 -15.64 -19.00 -10.46
N THR A 362 -14.39 -19.07 -10.93
CA THR A 362 -13.58 -20.29 -10.91
C THR A 362 -13.27 -20.74 -9.48
N SER A 363 -13.12 -19.78 -8.56
CA SER A 363 -12.91 -20.03 -7.13
C SER A 363 -14.21 -20.22 -6.33
N GLY A 364 -15.39 -20.20 -6.97
CA GLY A 364 -16.68 -20.34 -6.29
C GLY A 364 -17.02 -19.17 -5.35
N MET A 365 -16.42 -18.00 -5.57
CA MET A 365 -16.67 -16.78 -4.80
C MET A 365 -17.81 -15.96 -5.40
N GLU A 366 -18.42 -15.09 -4.59
CA GLU A 366 -19.39 -14.10 -5.08
C GLU A 366 -18.77 -13.21 -6.16
N THR A 367 -19.55 -12.95 -7.20
CA THR A 367 -19.20 -12.10 -8.35
C THR A 367 -19.95 -10.78 -8.27
N LEU A 368 -19.43 -9.76 -8.94
CA LEU A 368 -20.11 -8.46 -9.01
C LEU A 368 -21.35 -8.60 -9.91
N ALA A 369 -22.48 -8.06 -9.48
CA ALA A 369 -23.67 -7.97 -10.33
C ALA A 369 -23.43 -7.00 -11.51
N GLU A 370 -24.24 -7.11 -12.57
CA GLU A 370 -24.08 -6.26 -13.77
C GLU A 370 -24.15 -4.75 -13.45
N ASP A 371 -25.05 -4.34 -12.56
CA ASP A 371 -25.20 -2.94 -12.17
C ASP A 371 -24.03 -2.46 -11.29
N GLU A 372 -23.48 -3.31 -10.44
CA GLU A 372 -22.26 -3.03 -9.68
C GLU A 372 -21.05 -2.90 -10.59
N LEU A 373 -20.87 -3.82 -11.55
CA LEU A 373 -19.81 -3.77 -12.56
C LEU A 373 -19.87 -2.45 -13.33
N ALA A 374 -21.05 -2.04 -13.76
CA ALA A 374 -21.24 -0.78 -14.47
C ALA A 374 -20.87 0.43 -13.58
N ALA A 375 -21.25 0.40 -12.29
CA ALA A 375 -20.95 1.46 -11.34
C ALA A 375 -19.45 1.57 -11.04
N VAL A 376 -18.75 0.46 -10.78
CA VAL A 376 -17.31 0.45 -10.51
C VAL A 376 -16.52 0.83 -11.76
N LEU A 377 -16.91 0.34 -12.94
CA LEU A 377 -16.28 0.71 -14.21
C LEU A 377 -16.41 2.21 -14.47
N LYS A 378 -17.58 2.80 -14.19
CA LYS A 378 -17.78 4.24 -14.32
C LYS A 378 -16.84 5.00 -13.37
N LEU A 379 -16.80 4.62 -12.09
CA LEU A 379 -15.92 5.25 -11.11
C LEU A 379 -14.45 5.20 -11.55
N LEU A 380 -13.97 4.01 -11.92
CA LEU A 380 -12.59 3.82 -12.38
C LEU A 380 -12.31 4.65 -13.64
N ARG A 381 -13.20 4.68 -14.63
CA ARG A 381 -13.02 5.55 -15.81
C ARG A 381 -12.88 7.02 -15.46
N ASP A 382 -13.68 7.52 -14.51
CA ASP A 382 -13.58 8.92 -14.05
C ASP A 382 -12.23 9.18 -13.35
N MET A 383 -11.73 8.24 -12.55
CA MET A 383 -10.43 8.33 -11.85
C MET A 383 -9.23 8.24 -12.80
N PHE A 384 -9.38 7.58 -13.96
CA PHE A 384 -8.34 7.41 -14.99
C PHE A 384 -8.44 8.44 -16.13
N ALA A 385 -9.12 9.56 -15.90
CA ALA A 385 -9.10 10.69 -16.82
C ALA A 385 -7.65 11.15 -17.07
N TRP A 386 -7.33 11.44 -18.34
CA TRP A 386 -5.97 11.83 -18.74
C TRP A 386 -5.49 13.07 -17.99
N ARG A 387 -6.29 14.14 -18.00
CA ARG A 387 -5.92 15.38 -17.33
C ARG A 387 -6.19 15.25 -15.83
N PRO A 388 -5.25 15.62 -14.95
CA PRO A 388 -5.46 15.60 -13.51
C PRO A 388 -6.70 16.40 -13.09
N SER A 389 -6.95 17.54 -13.73
CA SER A 389 -8.12 18.42 -13.50
C SER A 389 -9.48 17.77 -13.77
N ASP A 390 -9.51 16.74 -14.62
CA ASP A 390 -10.73 16.07 -15.04
C ASP A 390 -11.08 14.91 -14.10
N ARG A 391 -10.15 14.50 -13.23
CA ARG A 391 -10.37 13.45 -12.23
C ARG A 391 -11.28 13.96 -11.10
N PRO A 392 -12.13 13.09 -10.52
CA PRO A 392 -12.88 13.43 -9.32
C PRO A 392 -11.93 13.71 -8.16
N ASN A 393 -12.24 14.69 -7.32
CA ASN A 393 -11.61 14.79 -6.01
C ASN A 393 -12.12 13.67 -5.09
N ILE A 394 -11.47 13.47 -3.94
CA ILE A 394 -11.79 12.36 -3.04
C ILE A 394 -13.25 12.40 -2.52
N SER A 395 -13.82 13.59 -2.33
CA SER A 395 -15.23 13.75 -1.95
C SER A 395 -16.16 13.20 -3.04
N LYS A 396 -15.89 13.48 -4.32
CA LYS A 396 -16.65 12.92 -5.46
C LYS A 396 -16.47 11.41 -5.59
N VAL A 397 -15.28 10.88 -5.28
CA VAL A 397 -15.04 9.42 -5.24
C VAL A 397 -15.93 8.78 -4.17
N LEU A 398 -15.91 9.29 -2.94
CA LEU A 398 -16.73 8.77 -1.83
C LEU A 398 -18.24 8.91 -2.08
N SER A 399 -18.68 9.92 -2.83
CA SER A 399 -20.09 10.10 -3.20
C SER A 399 -20.50 9.38 -4.49
N SER A 400 -19.61 8.57 -5.09
CA SER A 400 -19.93 7.84 -6.32
C SER A 400 -20.98 6.75 -6.07
N ASP A 401 -21.64 6.32 -7.14
CA ASP A 401 -22.68 5.28 -7.07
C ASP A 401 -22.10 3.97 -6.47
N TRP A 402 -20.93 3.55 -6.94
CA TRP A 402 -20.28 2.35 -6.44
C TRP A 402 -19.94 2.43 -4.94
N MET A 403 -19.36 3.56 -4.52
CA MET A 403 -19.00 3.76 -3.12
C MET A 403 -20.23 3.77 -2.20
N THR A 404 -21.29 4.46 -2.59
CA THR A 404 -22.46 4.66 -1.72
C THR A 404 -23.40 3.46 -1.66
N ARG A 405 -23.50 2.66 -2.73
CA ARG A 405 -24.41 1.50 -2.78
C ARG A 405 -23.76 0.17 -2.40
N TRP A 406 -22.44 0.01 -2.53
CA TRP A 406 -21.75 -1.26 -2.26
C TRP A 406 -20.59 -1.13 -1.27
N ALA A 407 -19.63 -0.25 -1.53
CA ALA A 407 -18.39 -0.19 -0.75
C ALA A 407 -18.61 0.28 0.71
N LEU A 408 -19.25 1.45 0.90
CA LEU A 408 -19.53 2.02 2.21
C LEU A 408 -20.51 1.16 3.02
N PRO A 409 -21.58 0.58 2.44
CA PRO A 409 -22.42 -0.40 3.16
C PRO A 409 -21.64 -1.61 3.66
N ALA A 410 -20.75 -2.20 2.86
CA ALA A 410 -19.91 -3.33 3.30
C ALA A 410 -19.00 -2.94 4.46
N TYR A 411 -18.41 -1.74 4.42
CA TYR A 411 -17.64 -1.21 5.55
C TYR A 411 -18.50 -1.05 6.81
N GLN A 412 -19.70 -0.50 6.68
CA GLN A 412 -20.63 -0.35 7.81
C GLN A 412 -21.05 -1.69 8.41
N GLU A 413 -21.23 -2.71 7.57
CA GLU A 413 -21.56 -4.06 8.02
C GLU A 413 -20.42 -4.70 8.79
N GLY A 414 -19.17 -4.59 8.30
CA GLY A 414 -18.00 -5.06 9.04
C GLY A 414 -17.84 -4.40 10.41
N LEU A 415 -18.18 -3.11 10.53
CA LEU A 415 -18.20 -2.42 11.83
C LEU A 415 -19.29 -2.95 12.78
N LYS A 416 -20.42 -3.46 12.27
CA LYS A 416 -21.46 -4.09 13.09
C LYS A 416 -21.01 -5.47 13.54
N GLU A 417 -20.53 -6.31 12.63
CA GLU A 417 -20.03 -7.65 12.97
C GLU A 417 -18.92 -7.59 14.04
N GLN A 418 -18.06 -6.57 13.96
CA GLN A 418 -17.04 -6.34 14.98
C GLN A 418 -17.62 -6.03 16.37
N LYS A 419 -18.73 -5.30 16.45
CA LYS A 419 -19.40 -5.00 17.72
C LYS A 419 -20.06 -6.26 18.29
N ASP A 420 -20.72 -7.03 17.45
CA ASP A 420 -21.37 -8.28 17.82
C ASP A 420 -20.37 -9.34 18.32
N LEU A 421 -19.13 -9.32 17.80
CA LEU A 421 -18.05 -10.17 18.31
C LEU A 421 -17.48 -9.72 19.67
N LYS A 422 -17.66 -8.45 20.04
CA LYS A 422 -17.19 -7.89 21.32
C LYS A 422 -18.25 -7.96 22.42
N GLU A 423 -19.53 -8.01 22.08
CA GLU A 423 -20.59 -8.23 23.05
C GLU A 423 -20.62 -9.71 23.45
N PRO A 424 -20.61 -10.05 24.76
CA PRO A 424 -20.80 -11.43 25.18
C PRO A 424 -22.15 -11.89 24.66
N ARG A 425 -22.18 -12.98 23.88
CA ARG A 425 -23.44 -13.66 23.57
C ARG A 425 -24.06 -14.04 24.90
N ASP A 426 -25.13 -13.33 25.29
CA ASP A 426 -25.98 -13.74 26.39
C ASP A 426 -26.45 -15.16 26.04
N LEU A 427 -25.80 -16.15 26.66
CA LEU A 427 -26.28 -17.51 26.69
C LEU A 427 -27.63 -17.43 27.39
N GLU A 428 -28.70 -17.50 26.61
CA GLU A 428 -30.04 -17.78 27.10
C GLU A 428 -29.93 -19.01 28.01
N ALA A 429 -29.96 -18.75 29.31
CA ALA A 429 -30.21 -19.74 30.32
C ALA A 429 -31.66 -20.21 30.11
N HIS A 430 -31.85 -21.16 29.20
CA HIS A 430 -33.01 -22.04 29.23
C HIS A 430 -32.91 -22.87 30.51
N THR A 431 -33.43 -22.29 31.58
CA THR A 431 -33.96 -23.03 32.71
C THR A 431 -35.38 -23.43 32.31
N GLU A 432 -35.57 -24.71 32.02
CA GLU A 432 -36.73 -25.50 32.46
C GLU A 432 -36.35 -26.99 32.52
#